data_AF-A0A914CQ44-F1
#
_entry.id   AF-A0A914CQ44-F1
#
_cell.length_a   1.000
_cell.length_b   1.000
_cell.length_c   1.000
_cell.angle_alpha   90.00
_cell.angle_beta   90.00
_cell.angle_gamma   90.00
#
_symmetry.space_group_name_H-M   'P 1'
#
loop_
_entity.id
_entity.type
_entity.pdbx_description
1 polymer ?
#
loop_
_entity_poly.entity_id
_entity_poly.type
_entity_poly.pdbx_seq_one_letter_code
_entity_poly.pdbx_strand_id
1 'polypeptide(L)'
;MDTISIHEKERLKKFGELEQLDKFNALRELGYEFKPIESDTIHHFEMAFLIFLVTTFSICLLSSVFAVIWGCYKFLIDLYPDERQYSSRCVEYILVRTATACFLMSPIVLFGATVFLLYTHLHDTICPILQLEIQNQNMEDYVNLFHGYFDSNHLISFFNDLLEERIPLNIETCTKFMRPMQGLWLNLTITSLFSLPWAFLNTRLAKTLRHHNKSVFYSSETYSTIPEKSKPPSIHSLFMPKY
;
A
#
# COMPACT_ATOMS: atom_id res chain seq x y z
N MET A 1 -27.36 40.95 -58.44
CA MET A 1 -26.72 39.82 -59.16
C MET A 1 -25.26 39.95 -58.83
N ASP A 2 -24.86 39.35 -57.71
CA ASP A 2 -23.70 39.81 -56.95
C ASP A 2 -22.44 39.16 -57.49
N THR A 3 -21.62 39.98 -58.15
CA THR A 3 -20.30 39.59 -58.67
C THR A 3 -19.30 39.66 -57.53
N ILE A 4 -19.36 38.67 -56.64
CA ILE A 4 -18.32 38.45 -55.63
C ILE A 4 -17.00 38.28 -56.39
N SER A 5 -16.04 39.16 -56.11
CA SER A 5 -14.75 39.19 -56.82
C SER A 5 -14.00 37.87 -56.61
N ILE A 6 -13.18 37.47 -57.57
CA ILE A 6 -12.38 36.23 -57.51
C ILE A 6 -11.56 36.16 -56.21
N HIS A 7 -11.07 37.32 -55.75
CA HIS A 7 -10.25 37.43 -54.54
C HIS A 7 -11.04 37.28 -53.23
N GLU A 8 -12.34 37.58 -53.26
CA GLU A 8 -13.25 37.38 -52.14
C GLU A 8 -13.73 35.92 -52.07
N LYS A 9 -13.90 35.26 -53.21
CA LYS A 9 -14.12 33.80 -53.29
C LYS A 9 -12.93 33.00 -52.78
N GLU A 10 -11.70 33.39 -53.12
CA GLU A 10 -10.48 32.75 -52.60
C GLU A 10 -10.32 32.93 -51.08
N ARG A 11 -10.68 34.11 -50.56
CA ARG A 11 -10.69 34.34 -49.11
C ARG A 11 -11.74 33.48 -48.41
N LEU A 12 -12.98 33.47 -48.88
CA LEU A 12 -14.05 32.64 -48.30
C LEU A 12 -13.72 31.15 -48.36
N LYS A 13 -13.06 30.69 -49.42
CA LYS A 13 -12.58 29.30 -49.54
C LYS A 13 -11.49 28.98 -48.50
N LYS A 14 -10.51 29.86 -48.32
CA LYS A 14 -9.48 29.70 -47.26
C LYS A 14 -10.07 29.72 -45.86
N PHE A 15 -11.08 30.56 -45.60
CA PHE A 15 -11.76 30.60 -44.31
C PHE A 15 -12.53 29.29 -44.03
N GLY A 16 -13.23 28.75 -45.04
CA GLY A 16 -13.91 27.45 -44.91
C GLY A 16 -12.95 26.27 -44.74
N GLU A 17 -11.79 26.28 -45.40
CA GLU A 17 -10.73 25.27 -45.23
C GLU A 17 -10.10 25.33 -43.82
N LEU A 18 -9.92 26.53 -43.26
CA LEU A 18 -9.45 26.73 -41.88
C LEU A 18 -10.47 26.21 -40.85
N GLU A 19 -11.74 26.55 -41.02
CA GLU A 19 -12.80 26.08 -40.13
C GLU A 19 -12.95 24.55 -40.17
N GLN A 20 -12.84 23.95 -41.36
CA GLN A 20 -12.85 22.49 -41.51
C GLN A 20 -11.63 21.85 -40.82
N LEU A 21 -10.44 22.43 -40.95
CA LEU A 21 -9.23 21.96 -40.28
C LEU A 21 -9.37 22.02 -38.75
N ASP A 22 -9.95 23.10 -38.22
CA ASP A 22 -10.21 23.25 -36.79
C ASP A 22 -11.18 22.17 -36.27
N LYS A 23 -12.19 21.79 -37.05
CA LYS A 23 -13.10 20.68 -36.71
C LYS A 23 -12.39 19.32 -36.71
N PHE A 24 -11.49 19.07 -37.65
CA PHE A 24 -10.67 17.84 -37.65
C PHE A 24 -9.71 17.81 -36.46
N ASN A 25 -9.11 18.93 -36.09
CA ASN A 25 -8.24 19.01 -34.91
C ASN A 25 -9.02 18.76 -33.62
N ALA A 26 -10.21 19.36 -33.46
CA ALA A 26 -11.07 19.11 -32.30
C ALA A 26 -11.55 17.65 -32.23
N LEU A 27 -11.90 17.04 -33.37
CA LEU A 27 -12.24 15.62 -33.44
C LEU A 27 -11.04 14.74 -33.04
N ARG A 28 -9.83 15.14 -33.43
CA ARG A 28 -8.59 14.46 -33.05
C ARG A 28 -8.36 14.51 -31.54
N GLU A 29 -8.55 15.67 -30.92
CA GLU A 29 -8.39 15.86 -29.49
C GLU A 29 -9.36 14.99 -28.69
N LEU A 30 -10.61 14.84 -29.14
CA LEU A 30 -11.58 13.92 -28.55
C LEU A 30 -11.12 12.45 -28.62
N GLY A 31 -10.41 12.09 -29.68
CA GLY A 31 -9.79 10.77 -29.81
C GLY A 31 -8.71 10.47 -28.78
N TYR A 32 -8.08 11.50 -28.20
CA TYR A 32 -7.04 11.34 -27.18
C TYR A 32 -7.52 11.65 -25.76
N GLU A 33 -8.80 11.99 -25.59
CA GLU A 33 -9.36 12.24 -24.27
C GLU A 33 -9.35 10.94 -23.44
N PHE A 34 -8.66 10.96 -22.31
CA PHE A 34 -8.63 9.85 -21.37
C PHE A 34 -9.54 10.15 -20.17
N LYS A 35 -10.56 9.33 -19.95
CA LYS A 35 -11.50 9.52 -18.82
C LYS A 35 -11.24 8.48 -17.73
N PRO A 36 -10.75 8.85 -16.53
CA PRO A 36 -10.49 7.86 -15.48
C PRO A 36 -11.75 7.04 -15.19
N ILE A 37 -11.63 5.71 -15.29
CA ILE A 37 -12.75 4.75 -15.10
C ILE A 37 -12.93 4.41 -13.61
N GLU A 38 -12.05 4.94 -12.75
CA GLU A 38 -12.07 4.66 -11.32
C GLU A 38 -13.21 5.42 -10.62
N SER A 39 -13.97 4.70 -9.80
CA SER A 39 -14.94 5.30 -8.89
C SER A 39 -14.20 5.88 -7.68
N ASP A 40 -14.51 7.11 -7.27
CA ASP A 40 -13.94 7.77 -6.08
C ASP A 40 -13.95 6.87 -4.83
N THR A 41 -14.95 5.98 -4.72
CA THR A 41 -15.09 5.03 -3.61
C THR A 41 -13.95 4.02 -3.53
N ILE A 42 -13.40 3.57 -4.67
CA ILE A 42 -12.31 2.59 -4.72
C ILE A 42 -11.02 3.24 -4.20
N HIS A 43 -10.76 4.46 -4.62
CA HIS A 43 -9.61 5.24 -4.17
C HIS A 43 -9.62 5.47 -2.65
N HIS A 44 -10.79 5.83 -2.09
CA HIS A 44 -10.92 6.02 -0.64
C HIS A 44 -10.75 4.71 0.14
N PHE A 45 -11.27 3.60 -0.39
CA PHE A 45 -11.11 2.29 0.21
C PHE A 45 -9.65 1.84 0.20
N GLU A 46 -8.93 2.03 -0.91
CA GLU A 46 -7.50 1.73 -1.01
C GLU A 46 -6.69 2.51 0.04
N MET A 47 -6.90 3.82 0.11
CA MET A 47 -6.19 4.68 1.07
C MET A 47 -6.48 4.28 2.52
N ALA A 48 -7.73 4.00 2.86
CA ALA A 48 -8.11 3.56 4.21
C ALA A 48 -7.47 2.20 4.56
N PHE A 49 -7.49 1.26 3.62
CA PHE A 49 -6.89 -0.06 3.79
C PHE A 49 -5.37 0.04 3.99
N LEU A 50 -4.70 0.88 3.19
CA LEU A 50 -3.27 1.16 3.33
C LEU A 50 -2.91 1.75 4.68
N ILE A 51 -3.62 2.79 5.11
CA ILE A 51 -3.40 3.43 6.41
C ILE A 51 -3.55 2.40 7.53
N PHE A 52 -4.61 1.59 7.49
CA PHE A 52 -4.85 0.53 8.47
C PHE A 52 -3.69 -0.49 8.51
N LEU A 53 -3.18 -0.91 7.36
CA LEU A 53 -2.07 -1.86 7.31
C LEU A 53 -0.75 -1.26 7.81
N VAL A 54 -0.38 -0.07 7.33
CA VAL A 54 0.85 0.61 7.73
C VAL A 54 0.84 0.90 9.23
N THR A 55 -0.28 1.37 9.78
CA THR A 55 -0.41 1.65 11.22
C THR A 55 -0.31 0.36 12.03
N THR A 56 -1.04 -0.68 11.66
CA THR A 56 -1.02 -1.97 12.40
C THR A 56 0.37 -2.59 12.39
N PHE A 57 1.04 -2.62 11.24
CA PHE A 57 2.39 -3.19 11.12
C PHE A 57 3.42 -2.36 11.90
N SER A 58 3.37 -1.02 11.79
CA SER A 58 4.25 -0.12 12.53
C SER A 58 4.09 -0.28 14.03
N ILE A 59 2.86 -0.37 14.55
CA ILE A 59 2.59 -0.60 15.97
C ILE A 59 3.16 -1.95 16.41
N CYS A 60 2.97 -3.01 15.63
CA CYS A 60 3.49 -4.35 15.96
C CYS A 60 5.03 -4.36 16.00
N LEU A 61 5.68 -3.73 15.01
CA LEU A 61 7.13 -3.66 14.91
C LEU A 61 7.72 -2.83 16.05
N LEU A 62 7.20 -1.62 16.29
CA LEU A 62 7.67 -0.74 17.36
C LEU A 62 7.48 -1.39 18.73
N SER A 63 6.33 -2.05 18.97
CA SER A 63 6.06 -2.75 20.24
C SER A 63 7.01 -3.93 20.46
N SER A 64 7.31 -4.69 19.41
CA SER A 64 8.25 -5.82 19.48
C SER A 64 9.69 -5.34 19.73
N VAL A 65 10.16 -4.33 19.00
CA VAL A 65 11.50 -3.74 19.19
C VAL A 65 11.62 -3.15 20.60
N PHE A 66 10.62 -2.39 21.05
CA PHE A 66 10.59 -1.84 22.40
C PHE A 66 10.65 -2.94 23.46
N ALA A 67 9.88 -4.02 23.31
CA ALA A 67 9.89 -5.14 24.25
C ALA A 67 11.26 -5.83 24.34
N VAL A 68 11.94 -6.00 23.20
CA VAL A 68 13.30 -6.56 23.17
C VAL A 68 14.30 -5.64 23.88
N ILE A 69 14.31 -4.34 23.54
CA ILE A 69 15.24 -3.36 24.16
C ILE A 69 14.98 -3.27 25.67
N TRP A 70 13.72 -3.14 26.07
CA TRP A 70 13.33 -3.11 27.48
C TRP A 70 13.72 -4.39 28.20
N GLY A 71 13.48 -5.56 27.60
CA GLY A 71 13.86 -6.85 28.14
C GLY A 71 15.37 -6.98 28.33
N CYS A 72 16.18 -6.56 27.35
CA CYS A 72 17.64 -6.55 27.44
C CYS A 72 18.14 -5.60 28.54
N TYR A 73 17.61 -4.37 28.58
CA TYR A 73 17.98 -3.37 29.59
C TYR A 73 17.68 -3.87 31.02
N LYS A 74 16.48 -4.41 31.23
CA LYS A 74 16.06 -4.95 32.53
C LYS A 74 16.83 -6.20 32.93
N PHE A 75 17.19 -7.04 31.96
CA PHE A 75 18.08 -8.18 32.22
C PHE A 75 19.47 -7.74 32.69
N LEU A 76 20.01 -6.63 32.17
CA LEU A 76 21.33 -6.14 32.55
C LEU A 76 21.38 -5.46 33.93
N ILE A 77 20.31 -4.77 34.34
CA ILE A 77 20.34 -3.86 35.51
C ILE A 77 19.69 -4.45 36.76
N ASP A 78 18.64 -5.26 36.63
CA ASP A 78 17.93 -5.75 37.81
C ASP A 78 18.76 -6.84 38.51
N LEU A 79 19.35 -6.50 39.67
CA LEU A 79 20.05 -7.44 40.56
C LEU A 79 19.09 -8.35 41.35
N TYR A 80 17.81 -7.98 41.48
CA TYR A 80 16.83 -8.68 42.29
C TYR A 80 15.91 -9.60 41.45
N PRO A 81 15.69 -10.87 41.88
CA PRO A 81 14.98 -11.88 41.09
C PRO A 81 13.48 -11.61 40.91
N ASP A 82 12.81 -10.94 41.86
CA ASP A 82 11.36 -10.68 41.81
C ASP A 82 10.99 -9.59 40.78
N GLU A 83 11.80 -8.52 40.69
CA GLU A 83 11.61 -7.45 39.70
C GLU A 83 11.86 -7.95 38.26
N ARG A 84 12.84 -8.84 38.10
CA ARG A 84 13.10 -9.55 36.82
C ARG A 84 11.91 -10.38 36.36
N GLN A 85 11.19 -11.03 37.26
CA GLN A 85 10.07 -11.91 36.90
C GLN A 85 8.88 -11.13 36.34
N TYR A 86 8.54 -10.00 36.95
CA TYR A 86 7.45 -9.15 36.48
C TYR A 86 7.78 -8.52 35.11
N SER A 87 8.99 -7.96 34.97
CA SER A 87 9.45 -7.35 33.72
C SER A 87 9.49 -8.38 32.57
N SER A 88 10.04 -9.57 32.83
CA SER A 88 10.15 -10.60 31.81
C SER A 88 8.78 -11.19 31.38
N ARG A 89 7.82 -11.32 32.30
CA ARG A 89 6.42 -11.69 31.92
C ARG A 89 5.78 -10.62 31.04
N CYS A 90 6.03 -9.35 31.32
CA CYS A 90 5.52 -8.24 30.50
C CYS A 90 6.11 -8.29 29.08
N VAL A 91 7.43 -8.49 28.96
CA VAL A 91 8.12 -8.65 27.68
C VAL A 91 7.62 -9.90 26.93
N GLU A 92 7.50 -11.04 27.60
CA GLU A 92 6.93 -12.27 27.02
C GLU A 92 5.53 -12.01 26.47
N TYR A 93 4.67 -11.34 27.24
CA TYR A 93 3.30 -11.03 26.83
C TYR A 93 3.27 -10.13 25.58
N ILE A 94 4.08 -9.07 25.53
CA ILE A 94 4.15 -8.18 24.36
C ILE A 94 4.66 -8.95 23.13
N LEU A 95 5.71 -9.77 23.28
CA LEU A 95 6.27 -10.57 22.17
C LEU A 95 5.27 -11.62 21.66
N VAL A 96 4.52 -12.30 22.54
CA VAL A 96 3.51 -13.27 22.13
C VAL A 96 2.30 -12.58 21.48
N ARG A 97 1.86 -11.43 22.00
CA ARG A 97 0.75 -10.66 21.42
C ARG A 97 1.11 -10.13 20.03
N THR A 98 2.31 -9.55 19.86
CA THR A 98 2.80 -9.09 18.56
C THR A 98 2.98 -10.25 17.58
N ALA A 99 3.53 -11.40 18.02
CA ALA A 99 3.61 -12.59 17.19
C ALA A 99 2.23 -13.09 16.72
N THR A 100 1.27 -13.18 17.64
CA THR A 100 -0.11 -13.59 17.33
C THR A 100 -0.76 -12.61 16.36
N ALA A 101 -0.57 -11.30 16.56
CA ALA A 101 -1.08 -10.27 15.65
C ALA A 101 -0.47 -10.43 14.25
N CYS A 102 0.84 -10.62 14.13
CA CYS A 102 1.49 -10.86 12.83
C CYS A 102 0.96 -12.13 12.14
N PHE A 103 0.78 -13.24 12.86
CA PHE A 103 0.21 -14.47 12.29
C PHE A 103 -1.23 -14.30 11.79
N LEU A 104 -2.06 -13.54 12.51
CA LEU A 104 -3.46 -13.30 12.12
C LEU A 104 -3.56 -12.29 10.98
N MET A 105 -2.69 -11.27 10.95
CA MET A 105 -2.71 -10.23 9.94
C MET A 105 -2.09 -10.69 8.61
N SER A 106 -1.12 -11.60 8.63
CA SER A 106 -0.49 -12.16 7.42
C SER A 106 -1.50 -12.68 6.36
N PRO A 107 -2.45 -13.56 6.69
CA PRO A 107 -3.44 -14.03 5.72
C PRO A 107 -4.40 -12.93 5.26
N ILE A 108 -4.75 -11.97 6.13
CA ILE A 108 -5.60 -10.82 5.76
C ILE A 108 -4.89 -9.92 4.75
N VAL A 109 -3.59 -9.66 4.97
CA VAL A 109 -2.75 -8.88 4.06
C VAL A 109 -2.57 -9.60 2.73
N LEU A 110 -2.35 -10.93 2.74
CA LEU A 110 -2.27 -11.72 1.52
C LEU A 110 -3.59 -11.69 0.74
N PHE A 111 -4.73 -11.81 1.44
CA PHE A 111 -6.04 -11.67 0.82
C PHE A 111 -6.19 -10.30 0.16
N GLY A 112 -5.83 -9.21 0.86
CA GLY A 112 -5.80 -7.87 0.28
C GLY A 112 -4.90 -7.79 -0.96
N ALA A 113 -3.68 -8.34 -0.90
CA ALA A 113 -2.77 -8.40 -2.03
C ALA A 113 -3.38 -9.12 -3.24
N THR A 114 -4.09 -10.23 -3.02
CA THR A 114 -4.77 -10.96 -4.11
C THR A 114 -5.91 -10.16 -4.74
N VAL A 115 -6.64 -9.36 -3.95
CA VAL A 115 -7.69 -8.47 -4.47
C VAL A 115 -7.09 -7.39 -5.36
N PHE A 116 -6.00 -6.74 -4.93
CA PHE A 116 -5.31 -5.74 -5.74
C PHE A 116 -4.66 -6.33 -7.00
N LEU A 117 -4.11 -7.54 -6.91
CA LEU A 117 -3.59 -8.27 -8.07
C LEU A 117 -4.70 -8.53 -9.09
N LEU A 118 -5.84 -9.06 -8.65
CA LEU A 118 -6.99 -9.32 -9.52
C LEU A 118 -7.52 -8.02 -10.13
N TYR A 119 -7.65 -6.96 -9.33
CA TYR A 119 -8.10 -5.65 -9.78
C TYR A 119 -7.18 -5.08 -10.86
N THR A 120 -5.86 -5.19 -10.67
CA THR A 120 -4.85 -4.77 -11.64
C THR A 120 -5.02 -5.50 -12.98
N HIS A 121 -5.08 -6.82 -12.96
CA HIS A 121 -5.23 -7.61 -14.18
C HIS A 121 -6.56 -7.36 -14.89
N LEU A 122 -7.64 -7.21 -14.12
CA LEU A 122 -8.95 -6.89 -14.66
C LEU A 122 -8.93 -5.52 -15.34
N HIS A 123 -8.38 -4.51 -14.66
CA HIS A 123 -8.29 -3.15 -15.19
C HIS A 123 -7.39 -3.07 -16.42
N ASP A 124 -6.21 -3.69 -16.41
CA ASP A 124 -5.30 -3.72 -17.56
C ASP A 124 -5.95 -4.35 -18.80
N THR A 125 -6.86 -5.30 -18.61
CA THR A 125 -7.59 -5.97 -19.71
C THR A 125 -8.78 -5.15 -20.20
N ILE A 126 -9.56 -4.56 -19.27
CA ILE A 126 -10.86 -3.95 -19.58
C ILE A 126 -10.72 -2.44 -19.91
N CYS A 127 -9.80 -1.72 -19.26
CA CYS A 127 -9.63 -0.28 -19.42
C CYS A 127 -9.39 0.14 -20.88
N PRO A 128 -8.50 -0.50 -21.66
CA PRO A 128 -8.25 -0.07 -23.04
C PRO A 128 -9.51 -0.20 -23.93
N ILE A 129 -10.31 -1.25 -23.69
CA ILE A 129 -11.54 -1.51 -24.44
C ILE A 129 -12.61 -0.47 -24.09
N LEU A 130 -12.82 -0.22 -22.79
CA LEU A 130 -13.77 0.80 -22.32
C LEU A 130 -13.37 2.20 -22.78
N GLN A 131 -12.08 2.55 -22.75
CA GLN A 131 -11.61 3.84 -23.25
C GLN A 131 -11.88 4.01 -24.74
N LEU A 132 -11.59 2.98 -25.53
CA LEU A 132 -11.83 3.03 -26.96
C LEU A 132 -13.32 3.21 -27.27
N GLU A 133 -14.19 2.51 -26.55
CA GLU A 133 -15.65 2.65 -26.68
C GLU A 133 -16.12 4.06 -26.33
N ILE A 134 -15.67 4.61 -25.20
CA ILE A 134 -16.03 5.99 -24.76
C ILE A 134 -15.53 7.03 -25.77
N GLN A 135 -14.30 6.87 -26.28
CA GLN A 135 -13.75 7.78 -27.30
C GLN A 135 -14.52 7.68 -28.61
N ASN A 136 -14.89 6.46 -29.04
CA ASN A 136 -15.69 6.26 -30.24
C ASN A 136 -17.08 6.91 -30.12
N GLN A 137 -17.75 6.77 -28.98
CA GLN A 137 -19.03 7.42 -28.72
C GLN A 137 -18.90 8.95 -28.77
N ASN A 138 -17.90 9.53 -28.10
CA ASN A 138 -17.71 10.99 -28.11
C ASN A 138 -17.42 11.53 -29.53
N MET A 139 -16.65 10.79 -30.33
CA MET A 139 -16.37 11.16 -31.72
C MET A 139 -17.59 11.01 -32.62
N GLU A 140 -18.38 9.95 -32.45
CA GLU A 140 -19.63 9.75 -33.19
C GLU A 140 -20.61 10.90 -32.89
N ASP A 141 -20.79 11.26 -31.63
CA ASP A 141 -21.62 12.40 -31.21
C ASP A 141 -21.12 13.70 -31.83
N TYR A 142 -19.81 13.93 -31.87
CA TYR A 142 -19.21 15.11 -32.49
C TYR A 142 -19.44 15.16 -34.00
N VAL A 143 -19.24 14.04 -34.70
CA VAL A 143 -19.49 13.94 -36.16
C VAL A 143 -20.95 14.17 -36.46
N ASN A 144 -21.87 13.59 -35.69
CA ASN A 144 -23.31 13.79 -35.88
C ASN A 144 -23.71 15.26 -35.70
N LEU A 145 -23.10 15.96 -34.74
CA LEU A 145 -23.35 17.38 -34.50
C LEU A 145 -22.84 18.28 -35.64
N PHE A 146 -21.75 17.90 -36.32
CA PHE A 146 -21.10 18.69 -37.37
C PHE A 146 -21.06 17.99 -38.74
N HIS A 147 -22.01 17.10 -39.03
CA HIS A 147 -22.01 16.23 -40.21
C HIS A 147 -21.82 16.95 -41.56
N GLY A 148 -22.21 18.24 -41.66
CA GLY A 148 -22.04 19.06 -42.88
C GLY A 148 -20.60 19.50 -43.18
N TYR A 149 -19.65 19.32 -42.25
CA TYR A 149 -18.25 19.72 -42.40
C TYR A 149 -17.32 18.56 -42.81
N PHE A 150 -17.81 17.31 -42.73
CA PHE A 150 -17.00 16.12 -42.95
C PHE A 150 -17.36 15.42 -44.25
N ASP A 151 -16.36 15.18 -45.11
CA ASP A 151 -16.48 14.26 -46.23
C ASP A 151 -16.28 12.82 -45.73
N SER A 152 -17.23 11.92 -46.04
CA SER A 152 -17.24 10.55 -45.55
C SER A 152 -15.97 9.77 -45.89
N ASN A 153 -15.36 10.02 -47.06
CA ASN A 153 -14.14 9.31 -47.46
C ASN A 153 -12.93 9.74 -46.62
N HIS A 154 -12.78 11.05 -46.38
CA HIS A 154 -11.72 11.60 -45.55
C HIS A 154 -11.90 11.25 -44.07
N LEU A 155 -13.15 11.15 -43.61
CA LEU A 155 -13.50 10.76 -42.26
C LEU A 155 -13.11 9.29 -41.98
N ILE A 156 -13.36 8.38 -42.93
CA ILE A 156 -13.00 6.97 -42.79
C ILE A 156 -11.48 6.79 -42.72
N SER A 157 -10.70 7.45 -43.59
CA SER A 157 -9.25 7.39 -43.52
C SER A 157 -8.74 7.96 -42.19
N PHE A 158 -9.29 9.10 -41.77
CA PHE A 158 -8.93 9.74 -40.50
C PHE A 158 -9.18 8.81 -39.30
N PHE A 159 -10.33 8.14 -39.24
CA PHE A 159 -10.63 7.22 -38.13
C PHE A 159 -9.73 5.99 -38.10
N ASN A 160 -9.34 5.46 -39.25
CA ASN A 160 -8.41 4.34 -39.31
C ASN A 160 -7.02 4.74 -38.78
N ASP A 161 -6.49 5.88 -39.25
CA ASP A 161 -5.20 6.41 -38.77
C ASP A 161 -5.25 6.69 -37.26
N LEU A 162 -6.34 7.29 -36.79
CA LEU A 162 -6.55 7.59 -35.37
C LEU A 162 -6.69 6.33 -34.53
N LEU A 163 -7.31 5.26 -35.04
CA LEU A 163 -7.47 4.01 -34.32
C LEU A 163 -6.13 3.30 -34.10
N GLU A 164 -5.24 3.33 -35.09
CA GLU A 164 -3.89 2.78 -34.99
C GLU A 164 -3.05 3.47 -33.91
N GLU A 165 -3.24 4.79 -33.72
CA GLU A 165 -2.56 5.56 -32.67
C GLU A 165 -3.22 5.39 -31.28
N ARG A 166 -4.56 5.33 -31.21
CA ARG A 166 -5.30 5.33 -29.93
C ARG A 166 -5.17 4.02 -29.17
N ILE A 167 -5.17 2.88 -29.84
CA ILE A 167 -5.06 1.57 -29.18
C ILE A 167 -3.78 1.49 -28.31
N PRO A 168 -2.57 1.71 -28.85
CA PRO A 168 -1.35 1.64 -28.04
C PRO A 168 -1.31 2.75 -26.97
N LEU A 169 -1.83 3.94 -27.26
CA LEU A 169 -1.89 5.05 -26.28
C LEU A 169 -2.79 4.70 -25.09
N ASN A 170 -3.97 4.13 -25.34
CA ASN A 170 -4.91 3.70 -24.30
C ASN A 170 -4.31 2.58 -23.46
N ILE A 171 -3.67 1.58 -24.09
CA ILE A 171 -2.95 0.52 -23.38
C ILE A 171 -1.88 1.12 -22.46
N GLU A 172 -1.02 1.99 -23.00
CA GLU A 172 0.07 2.59 -22.23
C GLU A 172 -0.46 3.43 -21.06
N THR A 173 -1.51 4.21 -21.28
CA THR A 173 -2.10 5.08 -20.25
C THR A 173 -2.80 4.28 -19.16
N CYS A 174 -3.58 3.26 -19.53
CA CYS A 174 -4.20 2.33 -18.58
C CYS A 174 -3.15 1.59 -17.73
N THR A 175 -2.07 1.10 -18.36
CA THR A 175 -0.98 0.45 -17.61
C THR A 175 -0.25 1.43 -16.70
N LYS A 176 0.04 2.65 -17.15
CA LYS A 176 0.66 3.70 -16.31
C LYS A 176 -0.21 4.01 -15.09
N PHE A 177 -1.52 4.10 -15.28
CA PHE A 177 -2.49 4.34 -14.21
C PHE A 177 -2.46 3.23 -13.16
N MET A 178 -2.28 1.96 -13.56
CA MET A 178 -2.26 0.81 -12.65
C MET A 178 -0.91 0.53 -11.97
N ARG A 179 0.19 1.20 -12.35
CA ARG A 179 1.51 0.98 -11.73
C ARG A 179 1.54 1.11 -10.20
N PRO A 180 0.85 2.10 -9.57
CA PRO A 180 0.80 2.19 -8.11
C PRO A 180 0.18 0.94 -7.47
N MET A 181 -0.91 0.43 -8.05
CA MET A 181 -1.59 -0.79 -7.61
C MET A 181 -0.72 -2.03 -7.79
N GLN A 182 0.07 -2.09 -8.87
CA GLN A 182 1.07 -3.13 -9.10
C GLN A 182 2.14 -3.13 -7.99
N GLY A 183 2.65 -1.95 -7.64
CA GLY A 183 3.58 -1.81 -6.53
C GLY A 183 2.94 -2.20 -5.19
N LEU A 184 1.65 -1.89 -5.02
CA LEU A 184 0.89 -2.17 -3.82
C LEU A 184 0.82 -3.66 -3.51
N TRP A 185 0.28 -4.47 -4.43
CA TRP A 185 0.09 -5.89 -4.17
C TRP A 185 1.44 -6.60 -3.95
N LEU A 186 2.49 -6.17 -4.64
CA LEU A 186 3.84 -6.71 -4.47
C LEU A 186 4.39 -6.39 -3.08
N ASN A 187 4.27 -5.15 -2.63
CA ASN A 187 4.67 -4.73 -1.28
C ASN A 187 3.87 -5.44 -0.19
N LEU A 188 2.56 -5.61 -0.37
CA LEU A 188 1.70 -6.34 0.57
C LEU A 188 2.11 -7.82 0.66
N THR A 189 2.39 -8.45 -0.48
CA THR A 189 2.86 -9.83 -0.55
C THR A 189 4.17 -10.00 0.21
N ILE A 190 5.15 -9.14 -0.08
CA ILE A 190 6.45 -9.13 0.60
C ILE A 190 6.27 -8.93 2.12
N THR A 191 5.50 -7.91 2.52
CA THR A 191 5.25 -7.60 3.94
C THR A 191 4.62 -8.78 4.67
N SER A 192 3.65 -9.44 4.05
CA SER A 192 3.03 -10.63 4.65
C SER A 192 4.01 -11.79 4.79
N LEU A 193 4.82 -12.07 3.75
CA LEU A 193 5.83 -13.12 3.80
C LEU A 193 6.88 -12.84 4.88
N PHE A 194 7.30 -11.59 5.07
CA PHE A 194 8.25 -11.20 6.13
C PHE A 194 7.63 -11.21 7.53
N SER A 195 6.32 -11.03 7.66
CA SER A 195 5.64 -11.06 8.96
C SER A 195 5.69 -12.46 9.61
N LEU A 196 5.77 -13.54 8.83
CA LEU A 196 5.82 -14.92 9.32
C LEU A 196 7.15 -15.25 10.04
N PRO A 197 8.34 -15.03 9.44
CA PRO A 197 9.62 -15.14 10.15
C PRO A 197 9.68 -14.24 11.39
N TRP A 198 9.15 -13.01 11.31
CA TRP A 198 9.11 -12.09 12.45
C TRP A 198 8.28 -12.64 13.61
N ALA A 199 7.09 -13.17 13.31
CA ALA A 199 6.24 -13.80 14.30
C ALA A 199 6.91 -15.04 14.93
N PHE A 200 7.61 -15.84 14.12
CA PHE A 200 8.39 -16.98 14.61
C PHE A 200 9.53 -16.54 15.53
N LEU A 201 10.28 -15.50 15.15
CA LEU A 201 11.36 -14.93 15.95
C LEU A 201 10.86 -14.44 17.30
N ASN A 202 9.77 -13.66 17.33
CA ASN A 202 9.15 -13.18 18.56
C ASN A 202 8.68 -14.33 19.46
N THR A 203 8.09 -15.38 18.86
CA THR A 203 7.67 -16.59 19.59
C THR A 203 8.88 -17.32 20.19
N ARG A 204 9.99 -17.41 19.45
CA ARG A 204 11.24 -18.02 19.94
C ARG A 204 11.87 -17.20 21.06
N LEU A 205 11.96 -15.89 20.91
CA LEU A 205 12.46 -14.96 21.94
C LEU A 205 11.64 -15.06 23.23
N ALA A 206 10.30 -15.05 23.12
CA ALA A 206 9.40 -15.24 24.24
C ALA A 206 9.65 -16.58 24.97
N LYS A 207 9.79 -17.68 24.22
CA LYS A 207 10.11 -19.01 24.80
C LYS A 207 11.46 -19.02 25.51
N THR A 208 12.50 -18.41 24.93
CA THR A 208 13.83 -18.34 25.54
C THR A 208 13.81 -17.57 26.85
N LEU A 209 13.14 -16.41 26.89
CA LEU A 209 12.97 -15.63 28.12
C LEU A 209 12.27 -16.42 29.23
N ARG A 210 11.20 -17.16 28.87
CA ARG A 210 10.49 -18.02 29.81
C ARG A 210 11.36 -19.13 30.38
N HIS A 211 12.22 -19.74 29.56
CA HIS A 211 13.09 -20.84 30.00
C HIS A 211 14.22 -20.33 30.90
N HIS A 212 14.80 -19.18 30.57
CA HIS A 212 15.89 -18.58 31.34
C HIS A 212 15.44 -18.11 32.73
N ASN A 213 14.22 -17.58 32.88
CA ASN A 213 13.68 -17.29 34.21
C ASN A 213 13.57 -18.56 35.05
N LYS A 214 12.97 -19.63 34.50
CA LYS A 214 12.78 -20.89 35.23
C LYS A 214 14.11 -21.45 35.76
N SER A 215 15.18 -21.45 34.94
CA SER A 215 16.48 -22.00 35.37
C SER A 215 17.16 -21.19 36.47
N VAL A 216 17.01 -19.86 36.48
CA VAL A 216 17.57 -19.00 37.53
C VAL A 216 16.91 -19.29 38.88
N PHE A 217 15.59 -19.47 38.92
CA PHE A 217 14.85 -19.76 40.17
C PHE A 217 15.27 -21.09 40.82
N TYR A 218 15.42 -22.16 40.03
CA TYR A 218 15.90 -23.45 40.57
C TYR A 218 17.34 -23.38 41.09
N SER A 219 18.19 -22.53 40.49
CA SER A 219 19.56 -22.34 40.99
C SER A 219 19.58 -21.56 42.32
N SER A 220 18.74 -20.54 42.50
CA SER A 220 18.70 -19.75 43.74
C SER A 220 18.12 -20.49 44.94
N GLU A 221 17.18 -21.41 44.74
CA GLU A 221 16.70 -22.30 45.80
C GLU A 221 17.79 -23.28 46.26
N THR A 222 18.78 -23.57 45.43
CA THR A 222 19.92 -24.41 45.82
C THR A 222 20.87 -23.65 46.78
N TYR A 223 20.94 -22.31 46.71
CA TYR A 223 21.76 -21.47 47.60
C TYR A 223 21.09 -21.12 48.95
N SER A 224 19.82 -21.47 49.16
CA SER A 224 19.16 -21.28 50.46
C SER A 224 19.54 -22.36 51.50
N THR A 225 20.37 -23.32 51.12
CA THR A 225 20.93 -24.36 52.02
C THR A 225 22.24 -23.96 52.70
N ILE A 226 22.59 -22.67 52.75
CA ILE A 226 23.66 -22.19 53.61
C ILE A 226 23.07 -21.98 55.02
N PRO A 227 23.52 -22.73 56.05
CA PRO A 227 22.99 -22.61 57.40
C PRO A 227 23.17 -21.18 57.92
N GLU A 228 22.15 -20.68 58.62
CA GLU A 228 21.98 -19.31 59.12
C GLU A 228 23.16 -18.76 59.96
N LYS A 229 24.11 -19.61 60.34
CA LYS A 229 25.32 -19.26 61.11
C LYS A 229 26.42 -18.53 60.32
N SER A 230 26.33 -18.39 59.00
CA SER A 230 27.38 -17.72 58.21
C SER A 230 26.93 -16.44 57.51
N LYS A 231 25.75 -15.88 57.84
CA LYS A 231 25.39 -14.53 57.37
C LYS A 231 26.14 -13.49 58.21
N PRO A 232 26.96 -12.60 57.61
CA PRO A 232 27.44 -11.44 58.34
C PRO A 232 26.24 -10.60 58.79
N PRO A 233 26.31 -9.97 59.98
CA PRO A 233 25.20 -9.21 60.53
C PRO A 233 24.77 -8.14 59.53
N SER A 234 23.45 -8.00 59.34
CA SER A 234 22.88 -6.97 58.49
C SER A 234 23.31 -5.59 59.00
N ILE A 235 23.65 -4.68 58.09
CA ILE A 235 24.07 -3.30 58.38
C ILE A 235 23.01 -2.57 59.25
N HIS A 236 21.76 -3.04 59.23
CA HIS A 236 20.69 -2.55 60.09
C HIS A 236 20.89 -2.80 61.60
N SER A 237 21.75 -3.75 61.98
CA SER A 237 22.04 -4.07 63.39
C SER A 237 23.15 -3.20 64.01
N LEU A 238 23.83 -2.38 63.21
CA LEU A 238 24.92 -1.50 63.67
C LEU A 238 24.45 -0.10 64.11
N PHE A 239 23.17 0.25 63.91
CA PHE A 239 22.68 1.62 64.09
C PHE A 239 21.48 1.78 65.04
N MET A 240 21.15 0.77 65.87
CA MET A 240 20.17 1.00 66.94
C MET A 240 20.87 1.43 68.24
N PRO A 241 20.59 2.63 68.77
CA PRO A 241 21.01 3.00 70.12
C PRO A 241 20.24 2.16 71.13
N LYS A 242 20.99 1.52 72.05
CA LYS A 242 20.40 0.89 73.23
C LYS A 242 19.93 2.00 74.18
N TYR A 243 18.62 2.11 74.35
CA TYR A 243 18.00 2.68 75.54
C TYR A 243 17.13 1.61 76.18
#